data_AF-A0A4V0HY68-F1
#
_entry.id   AF-A0A4V0HY68-F1
#
_cell.length_a   1.000
_cell.length_b   1.000
_cell.length_c   1.000
_cell.angle_alpha   90.00
_cell.angle_beta   90.00
_cell.angle_gamma   90.00
#
_symmetry.space_group_name_H-M   'P 1'
#
loop_
_entity.id
_entity.type
_entity.pdbx_description
1 polymer ?
#
loop_
_entity_poly.entity_id
_entity_poly.type
_entity_poly.pdbx_seq_one_letter_code
_entity_poly.pdbx_strand_id
1 'polypeptide(L)'
;MGRISKKTATQEPEPKRAATVDEIRPLVELCRAGRLFDVQAWIAAGKPVNVPPRFDRRSNLKAPLEEAMASGFHSLVQVLLQAGAVGTDGDLNRPLGLALRMRHHDFVTLIVESGFEPADADMTEVFETWDSALMEYFVERGADVETDRPLAWALCHRIQTALSVLKKYRDRFPSFREQANVALRHHCVEGNMKWVSLMLWAGADPYAPGAHRWDDEPDADDPGASAVELAASYGRFEVFDLKGARLDPKHPVTQKVAESLCDGKGLTRLTKLIDAGLPANGTGGTSLVRAVLERLDWGSWWRNLNPSFGDGGHDSHESRERMKTLRLLVERGGRWSPQDAREIGGVRKRLLKMKPEYTAELVLIMTRHRACEKSTVETLLRTPAMKSHVARLESRITKLLDSWE
;
A
#
# COMPACT_ATOMS: atom_id res chain seq x y z
N MET A 1 -2.04 -22.03 38.20
CA MET A 1 -2.53 -21.71 39.56
C MET A 1 -2.24 -20.25 39.83
N GLY A 2 -3.26 -19.45 40.13
CA GLY A 2 -3.13 -18.01 40.33
C GLY A 2 -4.42 -17.28 39.94
N ARG A 3 -5.52 -17.57 40.64
CA ARG A 3 -6.77 -16.82 40.55
C ARG A 3 -6.50 -15.43 41.12
N ILE A 4 -6.44 -14.42 40.25
CA ILE A 4 -6.55 -13.03 40.69
C ILE A 4 -8.05 -12.73 40.77
N SER A 5 -8.51 -12.52 42.00
CA SER A 5 -9.87 -12.13 42.34
C SER A 5 -10.34 -10.97 41.46
N LYS A 6 -11.38 -11.20 40.66
CA LYS A 6 -12.25 -10.14 40.16
C LYS A 6 -12.81 -9.40 41.38
N LYS A 7 -12.32 -8.18 41.61
CA LYS A 7 -13.00 -7.23 42.47
C LYS A 7 -14.44 -7.11 41.97
N THR A 8 -15.36 -7.29 42.89
CA THR A 8 -16.81 -7.11 42.77
C THR A 8 -17.08 -5.76 42.11
N ALA A 9 -17.40 -5.79 40.82
CA ALA A 9 -18.03 -4.68 40.13
C ALA A 9 -19.45 -4.57 40.69
N THR A 10 -19.75 -3.43 41.28
CA THR A 10 -21.10 -2.97 41.58
C THR A 10 -21.93 -3.17 40.31
N GLN A 11 -22.91 -4.07 40.33
CA GLN A 11 -23.80 -4.30 39.20
C GLN A 11 -24.57 -3.00 38.92
N GLU A 12 -24.17 -2.29 37.87
CA GLU A 12 -25.02 -1.25 37.27
C GLU A 12 -26.35 -1.89 36.85
N PRO A 13 -27.49 -1.20 37.01
CA PRO A 13 -28.79 -1.75 36.64
C PRO A 13 -28.79 -2.07 35.16
N GLU A 14 -29.07 -3.32 34.80
CA GLU A 14 -29.14 -3.75 33.40
C GLU A 14 -30.07 -2.81 32.61
N PRO A 15 -29.66 -2.38 31.40
CA PRO A 15 -30.45 -1.47 30.58
C PRO A 15 -31.83 -2.05 30.31
N LYS A 16 -32.90 -1.32 30.65
CA LYS A 16 -34.29 -1.78 30.45
C LYS A 16 -34.61 -1.93 28.96
N ARG A 17 -34.70 -3.19 28.51
CA ARG A 17 -35.00 -3.56 27.12
C ARG A 17 -36.48 -3.90 26.94
N ALA A 18 -37.02 -3.53 25.79
CA ALA A 18 -38.35 -3.94 25.38
C ALA A 18 -38.39 -5.46 25.11
N ALA A 19 -39.54 -6.08 25.34
CA ALA A 19 -39.77 -7.48 25.02
C ALA A 19 -39.99 -7.67 23.51
N THR A 20 -40.61 -6.69 22.85
CA THR A 20 -40.92 -6.74 21.41
C THR A 20 -40.61 -5.44 20.70
N VAL A 21 -40.50 -5.52 19.37
CA VAL A 21 -40.29 -4.35 18.50
C VAL A 21 -41.51 -3.40 18.55
N ASP A 22 -42.71 -3.93 18.72
CA ASP A 22 -43.94 -3.13 18.79
C ASP A 22 -44.03 -2.32 20.08
N GLU A 23 -43.45 -2.81 21.17
CA GLU A 23 -43.41 -2.10 22.45
C GLU A 23 -42.51 -0.85 22.40
N ILE A 24 -41.37 -0.93 21.68
CA ILE A 24 -40.42 0.19 21.57
C ILE A 24 -40.73 1.16 20.43
N ARG A 25 -41.51 0.74 19.42
CA ARG A 25 -41.85 1.55 18.25
C ARG A 25 -42.44 2.92 18.59
N PRO A 26 -43.37 3.08 19.57
CA PRO A 26 -43.88 4.40 19.93
C PRO A 26 -42.78 5.34 20.40
N LEU A 27 -41.80 4.84 21.17
CA LEU A 27 -40.68 5.66 21.61
C LEU A 27 -39.80 6.10 20.43
N VAL A 28 -39.56 5.23 19.45
CA VAL A 28 -38.80 5.57 18.24
C VAL A 28 -39.51 6.69 17.46
N GLU A 29 -40.84 6.62 17.30
CA GLU A 29 -41.61 7.69 16.64
C GLU A 29 -41.59 9.01 17.42
N LEU A 30 -41.67 8.95 18.75
CA LEU A 30 -41.52 10.15 19.59
C LEU A 30 -40.12 10.78 19.42
N CYS A 31 -39.08 9.95 19.30
CA CYS A 31 -37.71 10.41 19.08
C CYS A 31 -37.54 11.04 17.69
N ARG A 32 -38.08 10.40 16.64
CA ARG A 32 -38.10 10.93 15.28
C ARG A 32 -38.85 12.27 15.18
N ALA A 33 -39.95 12.40 15.92
CA ALA A 33 -40.75 13.62 15.95
C ALA A 33 -40.17 14.71 16.88
N GLY A 34 -39.08 14.45 17.61
CA GLY A 34 -38.47 15.42 18.53
C GLY A 34 -39.32 15.77 19.75
N ARG A 35 -40.22 14.88 20.17
CA ARG A 35 -41.18 15.13 21.26
C ARG A 35 -40.55 14.90 22.64
N LEU A 36 -39.66 15.80 23.05
CA LEU A 36 -38.85 15.68 24.29
C LEU A 36 -39.70 15.40 25.54
N PHE A 37 -40.77 16.18 25.77
CA PHE A 37 -41.60 16.03 26.97
C PHE A 37 -42.33 14.68 27.04
N ASP A 38 -42.74 14.15 25.89
CA ASP A 38 -43.40 12.84 25.81
C ASP A 38 -42.40 11.71 26.02
N VAL A 39 -41.14 11.87 25.58
CA VAL A 39 -40.06 10.94 25.89
C VAL A 39 -39.71 10.95 27.37
N GLN A 40 -39.64 12.14 28.00
CA GLN A 40 -39.47 12.24 29.45
C GLN A 40 -40.62 11.57 30.22
N ALA A 41 -41.86 11.76 29.78
CA ALA A 41 -43.03 11.09 30.36
C ALA A 41 -42.97 9.56 30.17
N TRP A 42 -42.49 9.09 29.02
CA TRP A 42 -42.27 7.66 28.74
C TRP A 42 -41.26 7.06 29.72
N ILE A 43 -40.12 7.73 29.92
CA ILE A 43 -39.07 7.30 30.84
C ILE A 43 -39.55 7.36 32.30
N ALA A 44 -40.26 8.42 32.70
CA ALA A 44 -40.83 8.57 34.04
C ALA A 44 -41.86 7.48 34.37
N ALA A 45 -42.58 6.98 33.37
CA ALA A 45 -43.47 5.83 33.49
C ALA A 45 -42.72 4.48 33.62
N GLY A 46 -41.39 4.48 33.62
CA GLY A 46 -40.55 3.29 33.80
C GLY A 46 -40.53 2.34 32.61
N LYS A 47 -41.02 2.79 31.44
CA LYS A 47 -41.11 2.00 30.19
C LYS A 47 -39.71 1.74 29.61
N PRO A 48 -39.55 0.69 28.77
CA PRO A 48 -38.26 0.36 28.19
C PRO A 48 -37.76 1.46 27.23
N VAL A 49 -36.43 1.63 27.22
CA VAL A 49 -35.73 2.62 26.36
C VAL A 49 -34.83 1.95 25.33
N ASN A 50 -34.60 0.65 25.46
CA ASN A 50 -33.72 -0.12 24.59
C ASN A 50 -34.50 -1.14 23.75
N VAL A 51 -33.94 -1.44 22.58
CA VAL A 51 -34.49 -2.47 21.69
C VAL A 51 -34.34 -3.89 22.29
N PRO A 52 -35.18 -4.85 21.88
CA PRO A 52 -35.06 -6.24 22.32
C PRO A 52 -33.70 -6.87 21.96
N PRO A 53 -33.20 -7.86 22.73
CA PRO A 53 -31.90 -8.49 22.48
C PRO A 53 -31.80 -9.19 21.11
N ARG A 54 -32.91 -9.72 20.59
CA ARG A 54 -33.01 -10.33 19.25
C ARG A 54 -33.67 -9.34 18.31
N PHE A 55 -32.96 -8.27 18.01
CA PHE A 55 -33.40 -7.26 17.06
C PHE A 55 -33.14 -7.75 15.64
N ASP A 56 -34.21 -7.92 14.83
CA ASP A 56 -34.03 -8.28 13.42
C ASP A 56 -33.45 -7.09 12.66
N ARG A 57 -32.20 -7.22 12.22
CA ARG A 57 -31.48 -6.23 11.40
C ARG A 57 -32.16 -5.95 10.05
N ARG A 58 -33.11 -6.80 9.61
CA ARG A 58 -33.95 -6.55 8.42
C ARG A 58 -35.08 -5.55 8.69
N SER A 59 -35.41 -5.30 9.95
CA SER A 59 -36.31 -4.20 10.30
C SER A 59 -35.55 -2.89 10.14
N ASN A 60 -36.06 -1.96 9.33
CA ASN A 60 -35.48 -0.61 9.17
C ASN A 60 -35.62 0.26 10.43
N LEU A 61 -35.97 -0.33 11.58
CA LEU A 61 -36.15 0.39 12.83
C LEU A 61 -34.77 0.61 13.46
N LYS A 62 -34.48 1.84 13.88
CA LYS A 62 -33.25 2.16 14.63
C LYS A 62 -33.54 2.17 16.12
N ALA A 63 -32.52 1.96 16.95
CA ALA A 63 -32.65 2.19 18.39
C ALA A 63 -33.10 3.65 18.67
N PRO A 64 -33.91 3.90 19.72
CA PRO A 64 -34.37 5.25 20.05
C PRO A 64 -33.24 6.28 20.13
N LEU A 65 -32.09 5.88 20.70
CA LEU A 65 -30.88 6.72 20.77
C LEU A 65 -30.34 7.08 19.38
N GLU A 66 -30.20 6.10 18.48
CA GLU A 66 -29.72 6.34 17.12
C GLU A 66 -30.68 7.23 16.32
N GLU A 67 -31.99 7.08 16.52
CA GLU A 67 -33.00 7.93 15.87
C GLU A 67 -32.97 9.37 16.40
N ALA A 68 -32.82 9.54 17.72
CA ALA A 68 -32.67 10.86 18.35
C ALA A 68 -31.41 11.58 17.86
N MET A 69 -30.29 10.85 17.74
CA MET A 69 -29.04 11.36 17.19
C MET A 69 -29.19 11.74 15.72
N ALA A 70 -29.78 10.89 14.89
CA ALA A 70 -30.01 11.17 13.47
C ALA A 70 -30.91 12.40 13.26
N SER A 71 -31.82 12.66 14.20
CA SER A 71 -32.70 13.84 14.19
C SER A 71 -32.02 15.12 14.71
N GLY A 72 -30.83 15.00 15.32
CA GLY A 72 -30.04 16.14 15.81
C GLY A 72 -30.50 16.74 17.15
N PHE A 73 -31.38 16.07 17.91
CA PHE A 73 -31.95 16.62 19.14
C PHE A 73 -31.05 16.36 20.37
N HIS A 74 -30.16 17.29 20.68
CA HIS A 74 -29.23 17.17 21.81
C HIS A 74 -29.90 16.84 23.16
N SER A 75 -30.93 17.58 23.55
CA SER A 75 -31.65 17.33 24.81
C SER A 75 -32.29 15.96 24.87
N LEU A 76 -32.72 15.43 23.72
CA LEU A 76 -33.32 14.11 23.63
C LEU A 76 -32.26 13.01 23.78
N VAL A 77 -31.11 13.18 23.13
CA VAL A 77 -29.95 12.28 23.27
C VAL A 77 -29.50 12.23 24.73
N GLN A 78 -29.37 13.39 25.39
CA GLN A 78 -29.00 13.47 26.80
C GLN A 78 -30.00 12.73 27.71
N VAL A 79 -31.30 12.95 27.53
CA VAL A 79 -32.34 12.30 28.33
C VAL A 79 -32.35 10.78 28.12
N LEU A 80 -32.15 10.31 26.89
CA LEU A 80 -32.10 8.88 26.58
C LEU A 80 -30.86 8.22 27.21
N LEU A 81 -29.70 8.85 27.10
CA LEU A 81 -28.46 8.35 27.70
C LEU A 81 -28.55 8.30 29.24
N GLN A 82 -29.10 9.34 29.87
CA GLN A 82 -29.36 9.35 31.33
C GLN A 82 -30.32 8.22 31.76
N ALA A 83 -31.21 7.79 30.87
CA ALA A 83 -32.10 6.65 31.10
C ALA A 83 -31.46 5.28 30.82
N GLY A 84 -30.17 5.23 30.46
CA GLY A 84 -29.45 4.00 30.13
C GLY A 84 -29.75 3.48 28.73
N ALA A 85 -30.03 4.37 27.78
CA ALA A 85 -30.18 3.98 26.38
C ALA A 85 -28.83 3.59 25.77
N VAL A 86 -28.82 2.49 25.02
CA VAL A 86 -27.68 1.95 24.27
C VAL A 86 -28.06 1.80 22.79
N GLY A 87 -27.07 1.54 21.96
CA GLY A 87 -27.25 1.26 20.54
C GLY A 87 -27.97 -0.04 20.26
N THR A 88 -28.27 -0.27 18.99
CA THR A 88 -28.97 -1.47 18.49
C THR A 88 -28.22 -2.76 18.85
N ASP A 89 -26.89 -2.74 18.81
CA ASP A 89 -26.05 -3.90 19.14
C ASP A 89 -25.87 -4.10 20.66
N GLY A 90 -26.48 -3.23 21.47
CA GLY A 90 -26.52 -3.34 22.93
C GLY A 90 -25.38 -2.65 23.66
N ASP A 91 -24.52 -1.91 22.95
CA ASP A 91 -23.43 -1.10 23.49
C ASP A 91 -23.49 0.35 22.96
N LEU A 92 -22.50 1.16 23.34
CA LEU A 92 -22.38 2.56 22.90
C LEU A 92 -21.45 2.73 21.68
N ASN A 93 -20.86 1.66 21.13
CA ASN A 93 -19.96 1.73 19.97
C ASN A 93 -20.67 2.28 18.74
N ARG A 94 -21.85 1.73 18.44
CA ARG A 94 -22.64 2.17 17.27
C ARG A 94 -23.15 3.62 17.40
N PRO A 95 -23.72 4.04 18.55
CA PRO A 95 -23.99 5.45 18.82
C PRO A 95 -22.75 6.33 18.66
N LEU A 96 -21.59 5.93 19.19
CA LEU A 96 -20.35 6.69 19.05
C LEU A 96 -19.97 6.85 17.57
N GLY A 97 -19.93 5.76 16.80
CA GLY A 97 -19.64 5.81 15.37
C GLY A 97 -20.62 6.67 14.57
N LEU A 98 -21.88 6.76 15.01
CA LEU A 98 -22.84 7.72 14.45
C LEU A 98 -22.46 9.17 14.82
N ALA A 99 -22.13 9.46 16.08
CA ALA A 99 -21.67 10.79 16.51
C ALA A 99 -20.42 11.24 15.76
N LEU A 100 -19.44 10.34 15.59
CA LEU A 100 -18.19 10.58 14.87
C LEU A 100 -18.46 10.90 13.40
N ARG A 101 -19.23 10.08 12.69
CA ARG A 101 -19.56 10.31 11.27
C ARG A 101 -20.35 11.60 11.05
N MET A 102 -21.24 11.94 11.98
CA MET A 102 -21.99 13.20 11.92
C MET A 102 -21.13 14.40 12.36
N ARG A 103 -19.96 14.19 12.98
CA ARG A 103 -19.05 15.21 13.52
C ARG A 103 -19.70 16.09 14.59
N HIS A 104 -20.59 15.51 15.39
CA HIS A 104 -21.20 16.20 16.53
C HIS A 104 -20.41 15.91 17.80
N HIS A 105 -19.42 16.75 18.11
CA HIS A 105 -18.60 16.61 19.32
C HIS A 105 -19.43 16.59 20.59
N ASP A 106 -20.53 17.35 20.64
CA ASP A 106 -21.44 17.36 21.79
C ASP A 106 -22.03 15.95 22.06
N PHE A 107 -22.30 15.17 21.02
CA PHE A 107 -22.79 13.79 21.18
C PHE A 107 -21.68 12.86 21.65
N VAL A 108 -20.45 13.06 21.17
CA VAL A 108 -19.29 12.30 21.67
C VAL A 108 -19.09 12.57 23.17
N THR A 109 -19.14 13.83 23.60
CA THR A 109 -19.05 14.20 25.02
C THR A 109 -20.16 13.53 25.84
N LEU A 110 -21.42 13.64 25.40
CA LEU A 110 -22.54 12.99 26.10
C LEU A 110 -22.37 11.47 26.21
N ILE A 111 -21.91 10.80 25.15
CA ILE A 111 -21.71 9.34 25.15
C ILE A 111 -20.61 8.94 26.14
N VAL A 112 -19.50 9.68 26.19
CA VAL A 112 -18.42 9.44 27.15
C VAL A 112 -18.88 9.70 28.59
N GLU A 113 -19.61 10.78 28.83
CA GLU A 113 -20.21 11.08 30.16
C GLU A 113 -21.20 10.01 30.62
N SER A 114 -21.77 9.25 29.68
CA SER A 114 -22.75 8.20 29.94
C SER A 114 -22.11 6.81 30.14
N GLY A 115 -20.78 6.75 30.26
CA GLY A 115 -20.05 5.52 30.61
C GLY A 115 -19.34 4.83 29.44
N PHE A 116 -19.25 5.45 28.25
CA PHE A 116 -18.38 4.94 27.21
C PHE A 116 -16.91 5.21 27.56
N GLU A 117 -16.10 4.16 27.64
CA GLU A 117 -14.67 4.27 27.87
C GLU A 117 -13.93 4.67 26.58
N PRO A 118 -13.30 5.86 26.52
CA PRO A 118 -12.64 6.33 25.30
C PRO A 118 -11.48 5.44 24.82
N ALA A 119 -10.94 4.59 25.70
CA ALA A 119 -9.92 3.61 25.36
C ALA A 119 -10.43 2.50 24.41
N ASP A 120 -11.74 2.23 24.43
CA ASP A 120 -12.38 1.18 23.60
C ASP A 120 -12.81 1.70 22.22
N ALA A 121 -12.54 2.98 21.91
CA ALA A 121 -12.93 3.57 20.63
C ALA A 121 -12.15 2.98 19.45
N ASP A 122 -12.86 2.70 18.34
CA ASP A 122 -12.22 2.43 17.06
C ASP A 122 -11.57 3.70 16.52
N MET A 123 -10.24 3.74 16.60
CA MET A 123 -9.47 4.90 16.14
C MET A 123 -9.58 5.12 14.63
N THR A 124 -9.93 4.13 13.82
CA THR A 124 -10.18 4.33 12.37
C THR A 124 -11.40 5.23 12.15
N GLU A 125 -12.50 4.98 12.87
CA GLU A 125 -13.69 5.85 12.83
C GLU A 125 -13.40 7.24 13.38
N VAL A 126 -12.57 7.34 14.43
CA VAL A 126 -12.12 8.65 14.96
C VAL A 126 -11.29 9.40 13.92
N PHE A 127 -10.37 8.73 13.22
CA PHE A 127 -9.59 9.34 12.15
C PHE A 127 -10.45 9.76 10.95
N GLU A 128 -11.58 9.11 10.69
CA GLU A 128 -12.55 9.49 9.64
C GLU A 128 -13.21 10.86 9.88
N THR A 129 -13.24 11.35 11.12
CA THR A 129 -13.85 12.65 11.46
C THR A 129 -13.09 13.86 10.91
N TRP A 130 -11.78 13.70 10.70
CA TRP A 130 -10.83 14.76 10.30
C TRP A 130 -10.75 15.94 11.28
N ASP A 131 -11.13 15.73 12.53
CA ASP A 131 -10.93 16.68 13.60
C ASP A 131 -9.71 16.30 14.44
N SER A 132 -8.65 17.12 14.38
CA SER A 132 -7.42 16.88 15.15
C SER A 132 -7.62 16.97 16.66
N ALA A 133 -8.49 17.88 17.13
CA ALA A 133 -8.76 18.00 18.56
C ALA A 133 -9.50 16.75 19.08
N LEU A 134 -10.41 16.20 18.29
CA LEU A 134 -11.09 14.95 18.63
C LEU A 134 -10.13 13.75 18.62
N MET A 135 -9.29 13.63 17.58
CA MET A 135 -8.26 12.59 17.54
C MET A 135 -7.35 12.66 18.76
N GLU A 136 -6.86 13.87 19.09
CA GLU A 136 -6.02 14.10 20.27
C GLU A 136 -6.75 13.75 21.57
N TYR A 137 -8.04 14.08 21.68
CA TYR A 137 -8.86 13.76 22.84
C TYR A 137 -8.88 12.25 23.15
N PHE A 138 -9.08 11.41 22.12
CA PHE A 138 -9.08 9.96 22.27
C PHE A 138 -7.68 9.39 22.54
N VAL A 139 -6.66 9.89 21.83
CA VAL A 139 -5.26 9.48 22.06
C VAL A 139 -4.81 9.76 23.50
N GLU A 140 -5.15 10.93 24.05
CA GLU A 140 -4.77 11.28 25.42
C GLU A 140 -5.51 10.46 26.49
N ARG A 141 -6.64 9.85 26.12
CA ARG A 141 -7.42 8.96 26.98
C ARG A 141 -7.09 7.48 26.80
N GLY A 142 -6.06 7.17 26.02
CA GLY A 142 -5.53 5.82 25.90
C GLY A 142 -6.25 4.96 24.86
N ALA A 143 -6.94 5.57 23.89
CA ALA A 143 -7.43 4.85 22.72
C ALA A 143 -6.27 4.15 21.99
N ASP A 144 -6.51 2.93 21.53
CA ASP A 144 -5.48 2.14 20.86
C ASP A 144 -5.20 2.69 19.45
N VAL A 145 -3.97 3.12 19.24
CA VAL A 145 -3.47 3.64 17.96
C VAL A 145 -2.43 2.73 17.30
N GLU A 146 -2.13 1.59 17.91
CA GLU A 146 -1.10 0.66 17.43
C GLU A 146 -1.72 -0.55 16.71
N THR A 147 -2.77 -1.14 17.27
CA THR A 147 -3.48 -2.28 16.67
C THR A 147 -4.20 -1.85 15.39
N ASP A 148 -4.18 -2.68 14.34
CA ASP A 148 -4.82 -2.44 13.03
C ASP A 148 -4.37 -1.18 12.27
N ARG A 149 -3.35 -0.48 12.77
CA ARG A 149 -2.68 0.66 12.10
C ARG A 149 -3.65 1.79 11.65
N PRO A 150 -4.49 2.33 12.55
CA PRO A 150 -5.51 3.32 12.20
C PRO A 150 -4.91 4.64 11.67
N LEU A 151 -3.71 5.01 12.13
CA LEU A 151 -3.01 6.19 11.60
C LEU A 151 -2.50 5.93 10.16
N ALA A 152 -2.09 4.71 9.81
CA ALA A 152 -1.71 4.38 8.44
C ALA A 152 -2.92 4.54 7.50
N TRP A 153 -4.10 4.06 7.90
CA TRP A 153 -5.35 4.30 7.17
C TRP A 153 -5.59 5.79 6.93
N ALA A 154 -5.44 6.61 7.97
CA ALA A 154 -5.66 8.05 7.91
C ALA A 154 -4.65 8.75 6.98
N LEU A 155 -3.38 8.33 7.02
CA LEU A 155 -2.32 8.84 6.16
C LEU A 155 -2.42 8.32 4.72
N CYS A 156 -3.10 7.22 4.44
CA CYS A 156 -3.38 6.79 3.06
C CYS A 156 -4.50 7.64 2.43
N HIS A 157 -5.58 7.88 3.17
CA HIS A 157 -6.78 8.50 2.61
C HIS A 157 -6.86 10.03 2.79
N ARG A 158 -6.38 10.58 3.92
CA ARG A 158 -6.65 11.98 4.35
C ARG A 158 -5.53 12.58 5.22
N ILE A 159 -4.35 12.75 4.61
CA ILE A 159 -3.07 13.08 5.28
C ILE A 159 -3.05 14.32 6.16
N GLN A 160 -3.66 15.44 5.75
CA GLN A 160 -3.36 16.75 6.35
C GLN A 160 -3.67 16.82 7.85
N THR A 161 -4.84 16.33 8.27
CA THR A 161 -5.22 16.32 9.68
C THR A 161 -4.38 15.33 10.48
N ALA A 162 -4.17 14.13 9.94
CA ALA A 162 -3.40 13.06 10.58
C ALA A 162 -1.91 13.43 10.78
N LEU A 163 -1.33 14.30 9.94
CA LEU A 163 0.05 14.76 10.09
C LEU A 163 0.31 15.47 11.42
N SER A 164 -0.67 16.23 11.92
CA SER A 164 -0.53 16.95 13.20
C SER A 164 -0.39 15.94 14.35
N VAL A 165 -1.26 14.93 14.38
CA VAL A 165 -1.25 13.83 15.34
C VAL A 165 0.05 13.03 15.24
N LEU A 166 0.46 12.64 14.03
CA LEU A 166 1.73 11.96 13.79
C LEU A 166 2.90 12.73 14.40
N LYS A 167 3.01 14.03 14.12
CA LYS A 167 4.11 14.85 14.61
C LYS A 167 4.14 15.03 16.12
N LYS A 168 2.96 15.16 16.74
CA LYS A 168 2.84 15.38 18.18
C LYS A 168 3.18 14.11 18.98
N TYR A 169 2.78 12.93 18.48
CA TYR A 169 2.90 11.69 19.26
C TYR A 169 3.89 10.65 18.71
N ARG A 170 4.63 10.93 17.63
CA ARG A 170 5.63 10.00 17.08
C ARG A 170 6.66 9.47 18.10
N ASP A 171 6.99 10.26 19.13
CA ASP A 171 7.98 9.88 20.14
C ASP A 171 7.33 9.06 21.26
N ARG A 172 6.00 9.12 21.40
CA ARG A 172 5.20 8.35 22.36
C ARG A 172 4.83 6.97 21.83
N PHE A 173 4.56 6.86 20.52
CA PHE A 173 4.12 5.62 19.88
C PHE A 173 5.12 5.16 18.82
N PRO A 174 5.93 4.13 19.09
CA PRO A 174 6.92 3.62 18.13
C PRO A 174 6.31 3.17 16.80
N SER A 175 5.08 2.64 16.82
CA SER A 175 4.37 2.19 15.62
C SER A 175 4.09 3.31 14.61
N PHE A 176 4.07 4.58 15.03
CA PHE A 176 3.74 5.71 14.15
C PHE A 176 4.71 5.86 12.98
N ARG A 177 6.00 5.57 13.21
CA ARG A 177 6.98 5.59 12.11
C ARG A 177 6.65 4.52 11.07
N GLU A 178 6.30 3.31 11.51
CA GLU A 178 5.93 2.25 10.57
C GLU A 178 4.62 2.54 9.86
N GLN A 179 3.63 3.09 10.55
CA GLN A 179 2.38 3.54 9.91
C GLN A 179 2.62 4.64 8.86
N ALA A 180 3.57 5.54 9.10
CA ALA A 180 4.02 6.51 8.10
C ALA A 180 4.79 5.86 6.94
N ASN A 181 5.57 4.80 7.18
CA ASN A 181 6.24 4.01 6.13
C ASN A 181 5.21 3.30 5.22
N VAL A 182 4.17 2.71 5.80
CA VAL A 182 3.05 2.11 5.05
C VAL A 182 2.41 3.15 4.13
N ALA A 183 2.09 4.34 4.67
CA ALA A 183 1.52 5.42 3.87
C ALA A 183 2.49 5.90 2.77
N LEU A 184 3.79 6.02 3.06
CA LEU A 184 4.80 6.37 2.06
C LEU A 184 4.82 5.35 0.90
N ARG A 185 4.81 4.06 1.22
CA ARG A 185 4.75 2.98 0.23
C ARG A 185 3.46 3.04 -0.60
N HIS A 186 2.31 3.25 0.05
CA HIS A 186 1.02 3.47 -0.62
C HIS A 186 1.09 4.61 -1.65
N HIS A 187 1.56 5.78 -1.23
CA HIS A 187 1.65 6.96 -2.11
C HIS A 187 2.69 6.81 -3.23
N CYS A 188 3.73 6.00 -3.04
CA CYS A 188 4.66 5.61 -4.11
C CYS A 188 4.00 4.72 -5.17
N VAL A 189 3.05 3.86 -4.80
CA VAL A 189 2.27 3.05 -5.77
C VAL A 189 1.29 3.95 -6.54
N GLU A 190 0.50 4.74 -5.82
CA GLU A 190 -0.46 5.68 -6.40
C GLU A 190 0.20 6.77 -7.26
N GLY A 191 1.46 7.12 -6.96
CA GLY A 191 2.20 8.17 -7.66
C GLY A 191 1.84 9.58 -7.16
N ASN A 192 1.36 9.71 -5.92
CA ASN A 192 0.99 11.00 -5.36
C ASN A 192 2.19 11.74 -4.78
N MET A 193 2.93 12.44 -5.64
CA MET A 193 4.18 13.13 -5.29
C MET A 193 4.07 14.13 -4.14
N LYS A 194 2.92 14.81 -4.01
CA LYS A 194 2.66 15.72 -2.89
C LYS A 194 2.72 14.98 -1.55
N TRP A 195 2.08 13.82 -1.50
CA TRP A 195 1.99 13.02 -0.28
C TRP A 195 3.26 12.24 0.01
N VAL A 196 3.94 11.71 -1.02
CA VAL A 196 5.30 11.16 -0.87
C VAL A 196 6.23 12.19 -0.22
N SER A 197 6.24 13.43 -0.73
CA SER A 197 7.07 14.50 -0.18
C SER A 197 6.74 14.81 1.28
N LEU A 198 5.46 14.81 1.64
CA LEU A 198 5.01 15.07 3.00
C LEU A 198 5.33 13.92 3.97
N MET A 199 5.23 12.66 3.54
CA MET A 199 5.59 11.51 4.37
C MET A 199 7.10 11.48 4.64
N LEU A 200 7.93 11.77 3.62
CA LEU A 200 9.37 11.92 3.80
C LEU A 200 9.70 13.06 4.78
N TRP A 201 9.02 14.21 4.65
CA TRP A 201 9.18 15.31 5.59
C TRP A 201 8.71 14.96 7.01
N ALA A 202 7.71 14.10 7.15
CA ALA A 202 7.23 13.62 8.44
C ALA A 202 8.15 12.58 9.10
N GLY A 203 9.17 12.09 8.39
CA GLY A 203 10.17 11.15 8.90
C GLY A 203 9.94 9.69 8.51
N ALA A 204 9.08 9.42 7.53
CA ALA A 204 8.96 8.09 6.94
C ALA A 204 10.26 7.69 6.24
N ASP A 205 10.62 6.42 6.37
CA ASP A 205 11.84 5.84 5.82
C ASP A 205 11.57 5.19 4.45
N PRO A 206 12.14 5.72 3.36
CA PRO A 206 11.87 5.19 2.03
C PRO A 206 12.56 3.85 1.74
N TYR A 207 13.50 3.42 2.59
CA TYR A 207 14.20 2.15 2.47
C TYR A 207 13.62 1.05 3.34
N ALA A 208 12.70 1.38 4.25
CA ALA A 208 12.06 0.39 5.12
C ALA A 208 11.14 -0.53 4.29
N PRO A 209 11.38 -1.86 4.29
CA PRO A 209 10.46 -2.81 3.67
C PRO A 209 9.16 -2.89 4.47
N GLY A 210 8.09 -3.32 3.81
CA GLY A 210 6.83 -3.59 4.50
C GLY A 210 5.64 -3.61 3.54
N ALA A 211 4.47 -3.84 4.13
CA ALA A 211 3.20 -3.73 3.43
C ALA A 211 2.97 -2.30 2.91
N HIS A 212 2.44 -2.18 1.69
CA HIS A 212 2.06 -0.91 1.08
C HIS A 212 0.57 -0.60 1.25
N ARG A 213 -0.22 -1.55 1.75
CA ARG A 213 -1.57 -1.33 2.21
C ARG A 213 -1.61 -1.40 3.74
N TRP A 214 -2.53 -0.65 4.33
CA TRP A 214 -2.68 -0.56 5.77
C TRP A 214 -3.34 -1.81 6.37
N ASP A 215 -4.20 -2.46 5.59
CA ASP A 215 -4.98 -3.66 5.92
C ASP A 215 -4.24 -4.98 5.65
N ASP A 216 -3.02 -4.91 5.09
CA ASP A 216 -2.21 -6.10 4.85
C ASP A 216 -1.51 -6.54 6.15
N GLU A 217 -1.75 -7.81 6.51
CA GLU A 217 -0.99 -8.49 7.57
C GLU A 217 0.48 -8.64 7.14
N PRO A 218 1.44 -8.39 8.05
CA PRO A 218 2.85 -8.59 7.74
C PRO A 218 3.13 -10.09 7.53
N ASP A 219 3.59 -10.44 6.32
CA ASP A 219 4.10 -11.77 6.02
C ASP A 219 5.52 -11.91 6.61
N ALA A 220 5.72 -12.93 7.44
CA ALA A 220 7.01 -13.19 8.07
C ALA A 220 8.07 -13.70 7.06
N ASP A 221 7.63 -14.33 5.97
CA ASP A 221 8.50 -14.91 4.95
C ASP A 221 8.76 -13.93 3.79
N ASP A 222 7.88 -12.94 3.58
CA ASP A 222 8.07 -11.84 2.63
C ASP A 222 7.86 -10.48 3.32
N PRO A 223 8.93 -9.81 3.78
CA PRO A 223 8.81 -8.52 4.45
C PRO A 223 8.31 -7.40 3.52
N GLY A 224 8.06 -7.68 2.24
CA GLY A 224 7.57 -6.72 1.27
C GLY A 224 8.65 -5.79 0.73
N ALA A 225 8.23 -4.90 -0.17
CA ALA A 225 9.11 -3.96 -0.84
C ALA A 225 9.17 -2.61 -0.10
N SER A 226 10.33 -1.96 -0.16
CA SER A 226 10.49 -0.59 0.31
C SER A 226 9.79 0.42 -0.62
N ALA A 227 9.64 1.67 -0.15
CA ALA A 227 9.00 2.72 -0.94
C ALA A 227 9.76 3.04 -2.23
N VAL A 228 11.10 3.00 -2.20
CA VAL A 228 11.90 3.20 -3.41
C VAL A 228 11.79 2.04 -4.41
N GLU A 229 11.66 0.80 -3.93
CA GLU A 229 11.43 -0.38 -4.78
C GLU A 229 10.06 -0.34 -5.46
N LEU A 230 9.01 0.04 -4.72
CA LEU A 230 7.67 0.22 -5.26
C LEU A 230 7.65 1.38 -6.26
N ALA A 231 8.25 2.52 -5.93
CA ALA A 231 8.36 3.64 -6.86
C ALA A 231 9.04 3.22 -8.17
N ALA A 232 10.11 2.42 -8.11
CA ALA A 232 10.79 1.91 -9.30
C ALA A 232 9.88 0.97 -10.12
N SER A 233 9.24 0.01 -9.45
CA SER A 233 8.39 -1.02 -10.08
C SER A 233 7.14 -0.43 -10.74
N TYR A 234 6.57 0.62 -10.17
CA TYR A 234 5.42 1.36 -10.72
C TYR A 234 5.82 2.54 -11.63
N GLY A 235 7.13 2.72 -11.89
CA GLY A 235 7.63 3.75 -12.81
C GLY A 235 7.51 5.19 -12.29
N ARG A 236 7.41 5.40 -10.97
CA ARG A 236 7.35 6.71 -10.30
C ARG A 236 8.75 7.26 -10.03
N PHE A 237 9.51 7.50 -11.09
CA PHE A 237 10.93 7.86 -10.97
C PHE A 237 11.17 9.27 -10.42
N GLU A 238 10.14 10.12 -10.39
CA GLU A 238 10.17 11.46 -9.79
C GLU A 238 10.39 11.40 -8.28
N VAL A 239 10.03 10.28 -7.63
CA VAL A 239 10.29 10.04 -6.20
C VAL A 239 11.78 10.20 -5.87
N PHE A 240 12.67 9.78 -6.76
CA PHE A 240 14.12 9.81 -6.55
C PHE A 240 14.74 11.22 -6.63
N ASP A 241 13.99 12.23 -7.09
CA ASP A 241 14.42 13.63 -7.07
C ASP A 241 14.21 14.27 -5.70
N LEU A 242 13.38 13.67 -4.84
CA LEU A 242 13.14 14.16 -3.49
C LEU A 242 14.35 13.87 -2.60
N LYS A 243 14.81 14.88 -1.86
CA LYS A 243 15.99 14.77 -0.97
C LYS A 243 15.91 13.57 -0.02
N GLY A 244 14.73 13.28 0.50
CA GLY A 244 14.51 12.17 1.44
C GLY A 244 14.57 10.78 0.82
N ALA A 245 14.27 10.64 -0.48
CA ALA A 245 14.21 9.36 -1.19
C ALA A 245 15.25 9.24 -2.31
N ARG A 246 16.26 10.11 -2.29
CA ARG A 246 17.36 10.06 -3.25
C ARG A 246 18.16 8.79 -3.02
N LEU A 247 18.29 8.01 -4.09
CA LEU A 247 18.97 6.73 -4.07
C LEU A 247 20.46 6.88 -3.73
N ASP A 248 20.90 6.23 -2.64
CA ASP A 248 22.30 6.01 -2.32
C ASP A 248 22.84 4.78 -3.08
N PRO A 249 23.83 4.93 -3.99
CA PRO A 249 24.43 3.82 -4.74
C PRO A 249 25.01 2.69 -3.89
N LYS A 250 25.37 2.97 -2.63
CA LYS A 250 25.95 1.97 -1.71
C LYS A 250 24.89 1.20 -0.93
N HIS A 251 23.64 1.67 -0.92
CA HIS A 251 22.59 1.04 -0.16
C HIS A 251 22.13 -0.27 -0.85
N PRO A 252 22.01 -1.41 -0.13
CA PRO A 252 21.65 -2.70 -0.74
C PRO A 252 20.36 -2.69 -1.55
N VAL A 253 19.35 -1.94 -1.09
CA VAL A 253 18.06 -1.80 -1.79
C VAL A 253 18.21 -1.10 -3.14
N THR A 254 19.17 -0.18 -3.29
CA THR A 254 19.40 0.54 -4.55
C THR A 254 19.78 -0.42 -5.68
N GLN A 255 20.41 -1.55 -5.35
CA GLN A 255 20.70 -2.59 -6.33
C GLN A 255 19.42 -3.23 -6.90
N LYS A 256 18.45 -3.54 -6.03
CA LYS A 256 17.15 -4.08 -6.44
C LYS A 256 16.37 -3.05 -7.26
N VAL A 257 16.39 -1.79 -6.84
CA VAL A 257 15.81 -0.67 -7.59
C VAL A 257 16.44 -0.56 -8.99
N ALA A 258 17.75 -0.69 -9.10
CA ALA A 258 18.46 -0.62 -10.38
C ALA A 258 18.01 -1.72 -11.36
N GLU A 259 17.69 -2.92 -10.86
CA GLU A 259 17.14 -4.01 -11.68
C GLU A 259 15.75 -3.68 -12.24
N SER A 260 14.92 -2.92 -11.52
CA SER A 260 13.63 -2.40 -12.03
C SER A 260 13.82 -1.25 -13.01
N LEU A 261 14.87 -0.44 -12.87
CA LEU A 261 15.20 0.64 -13.82
C LEU A 261 15.67 0.12 -15.18
N CYS A 262 16.07 -1.15 -15.27
CA CYS A 262 16.49 -1.80 -16.52
C CYS A 262 15.37 -2.00 -17.56
N ASP A 263 14.11 -1.70 -17.23
CA ASP A 263 12.98 -1.76 -18.16
C ASP A 263 12.93 -0.61 -19.19
N GLY A 264 14.03 0.14 -19.35
CA GLY A 264 14.22 1.16 -20.39
C GLY A 264 13.71 2.54 -20.02
N LYS A 265 12.53 2.64 -19.38
CA LYS A 265 12.00 3.94 -18.90
C LYS A 265 12.88 4.60 -17.83
N GLY A 266 13.66 3.81 -17.11
CA GLY A 266 14.58 4.26 -16.05
C GLY A 266 16.00 4.61 -16.52
N LEU A 267 16.30 4.57 -17.82
CA LEU A 267 17.67 4.66 -18.35
C LEU A 267 18.45 5.89 -17.85
N THR A 268 17.85 7.07 -17.87
CA THR A 268 18.50 8.31 -17.40
C THR A 268 18.83 8.24 -15.91
N ARG A 269 17.96 7.62 -15.10
CA ARG A 269 18.17 7.44 -13.65
C ARG A 269 19.26 6.42 -13.40
N LEU A 270 19.21 5.29 -14.10
CA LEU A 270 20.24 4.24 -14.02
C LEU A 270 21.61 4.80 -14.40
N THR A 271 21.70 5.62 -15.44
CA THR A 271 22.94 6.30 -15.84
C THR A 271 23.51 7.13 -14.69
N LYS A 272 22.68 7.99 -14.08
CA LYS A 272 23.09 8.81 -12.92
C LYS A 272 23.54 7.97 -11.72
N LEU A 273 22.92 6.80 -11.48
CA LEU A 273 23.33 5.90 -10.40
C LEU A 273 24.69 5.26 -10.66
N ILE A 274 24.93 4.80 -11.89
CA ILE A 274 26.22 4.23 -12.28
C ILE A 274 27.32 5.30 -12.22
N ASP A 275 27.04 6.51 -12.71
CA ASP A 275 27.94 7.66 -12.60
C ASP A 275 28.26 8.01 -11.14
N ALA A 276 27.30 7.82 -10.24
CA ALA A 276 27.47 8.04 -8.81
C ALA A 276 28.16 6.88 -8.06
N GLY A 277 28.54 5.80 -8.76
CA GLY A 277 29.33 4.69 -8.22
C GLY A 277 28.58 3.38 -8.02
N LEU A 278 27.37 3.22 -8.56
CA LEU A 278 26.70 1.91 -8.61
C LEU A 278 27.44 0.99 -9.60
N PRO A 279 27.85 -0.23 -9.20
CA PRO A 279 28.54 -1.15 -10.11
C PRO A 279 27.61 -1.61 -11.24
N ALA A 280 28.07 -1.49 -12.48
CA ALA A 280 27.32 -1.95 -13.67
C ALA A 280 27.04 -3.46 -13.69
N ASN A 281 27.80 -4.24 -12.91
CA ASN A 281 27.63 -5.68 -12.72
C ASN A 281 26.73 -6.06 -11.53
N GLY A 282 26.32 -5.07 -10.74
CA GLY A 282 25.68 -5.31 -9.45
C GLY A 282 26.60 -5.99 -8.43
N THR A 283 26.01 -6.45 -7.32
CA THR A 283 26.72 -7.08 -6.20
C THR A 283 27.11 -8.55 -6.47
N GLY A 284 26.61 -9.15 -7.55
CA GLY A 284 26.81 -10.56 -7.92
C GLY A 284 27.49 -10.79 -9.27
N GLY A 285 28.15 -9.78 -9.85
CA GLY A 285 28.98 -9.93 -11.05
C GLY A 285 28.25 -9.86 -12.40
N THR A 286 26.94 -10.14 -12.46
CA THR A 286 26.18 -10.18 -13.73
C THR A 286 24.75 -9.63 -13.68
N SER A 287 24.29 -9.08 -12.55
CA SER A 287 22.85 -9.02 -12.27
C SER A 287 22.07 -8.05 -13.17
N LEU A 288 22.61 -6.86 -13.47
CA LEU A 288 21.93 -5.85 -14.28
C LEU A 288 21.91 -6.21 -15.78
N VAL A 289 23.03 -6.71 -16.32
CA VAL A 289 23.09 -7.16 -17.73
C VAL A 289 22.15 -8.35 -17.93
N ARG A 290 22.18 -9.32 -17.01
CA ARG A 290 21.24 -10.45 -17.01
C ARG A 290 19.79 -9.98 -16.93
N ALA A 291 19.46 -9.05 -16.04
CA ALA A 291 18.11 -8.49 -15.89
C ALA A 291 17.58 -7.85 -17.17
N VAL A 292 18.43 -7.14 -17.94
CA VAL A 292 18.05 -6.60 -19.26
C VAL A 292 17.80 -7.73 -20.27
N LEU A 293 18.72 -8.71 -20.34
CA LEU A 293 18.63 -9.84 -21.29
C LEU A 293 17.39 -10.72 -21.01
N GLU A 294 17.05 -10.95 -19.75
CA GLU A 294 15.88 -11.72 -19.32
C GLU A 294 14.54 -11.01 -19.58
N ARG A 295 14.55 -9.72 -19.91
CA ARG A 295 13.34 -8.94 -20.19
C ARG A 295 13.25 -8.43 -21.62
N LEU A 296 14.16 -8.81 -22.52
CA LEU A 296 14.17 -8.33 -23.92
C LEU A 296 12.80 -8.45 -24.64
N ASP A 297 12.05 -9.52 -24.37
CA ASP A 297 10.76 -9.84 -24.99
C ASP A 297 9.51 -9.46 -24.17
N TRP A 298 9.65 -8.84 -22.98
CA TRP A 298 8.54 -8.65 -22.03
C TRP A 298 7.38 -7.73 -22.50
N GLY A 299 7.46 -7.15 -23.71
CA GLY A 299 6.28 -6.59 -24.40
C GLY A 299 5.31 -7.67 -24.94
N SER A 300 5.67 -8.95 -24.84
CA SER A 300 4.94 -10.11 -25.36
C SER A 300 3.68 -10.48 -24.57
N TRP A 301 3.57 -10.17 -23.27
CA TRP A 301 2.40 -10.59 -22.48
C TRP A 301 1.08 -10.02 -23.04
N TRP A 302 1.07 -8.75 -23.45
CA TRP A 302 -0.07 -8.11 -24.11
C TRP A 302 -0.39 -8.65 -25.51
N ARG A 303 0.60 -9.18 -26.25
CA ARG A 303 0.40 -9.80 -27.57
C ARG A 303 0.05 -11.29 -27.51
N ASN A 304 0.42 -11.99 -26.44
CA ASN A 304 -0.02 -13.38 -26.20
C ASN A 304 -1.54 -13.47 -26.03
N LEU A 305 -2.19 -12.35 -25.65
CA LEU A 305 -3.64 -12.18 -25.61
C LEU A 305 -4.25 -11.80 -26.97
N ASN A 306 -3.44 -11.49 -28.00
CA ASN A 306 -3.92 -10.99 -29.29
C ASN A 306 -3.10 -11.55 -30.48
N PRO A 307 -3.43 -12.77 -30.98
CA PRO A 307 -2.68 -13.49 -32.02
C PRO A 307 -2.68 -12.81 -33.40
N SER A 308 -3.45 -11.73 -33.60
CA SER A 308 -3.63 -11.07 -34.90
C SER A 308 -2.46 -10.14 -35.31
N PHE A 309 -1.45 -9.95 -34.46
CA PHE A 309 -0.24 -9.21 -34.84
C PHE A 309 0.82 -10.15 -35.42
N GLY A 310 1.00 -10.08 -36.74
CA GLY A 310 1.81 -11.00 -37.53
C GLY A 310 3.28 -11.23 -37.10
N ASP A 311 3.80 -12.34 -37.62
CA ASP A 311 5.09 -13.03 -37.43
C ASP A 311 6.35 -12.24 -37.89
N GLY A 312 6.34 -10.91 -37.82
CA GLY A 312 7.43 -10.06 -38.31
C GLY A 312 8.61 -9.85 -37.36
N GLY A 313 8.67 -10.60 -36.25
CA GLY A 313 9.58 -10.35 -35.13
C GLY A 313 9.18 -9.14 -34.27
N HIS A 314 9.40 -9.23 -32.96
CA HIS A 314 9.12 -8.13 -32.03
C HIS A 314 10.15 -7.00 -32.18
N ASP A 315 9.65 -5.80 -32.43
CA ASP A 315 10.37 -4.54 -32.41
C ASP A 315 9.45 -3.49 -31.77
N SER A 316 9.69 -3.19 -30.51
CA SER A 316 8.92 -2.20 -29.74
C SER A 316 9.85 -1.09 -29.24
N HIS A 317 9.25 0.04 -28.86
CA HIS A 317 9.99 1.12 -28.22
C HIS A 317 10.75 0.61 -26.99
N GLU A 318 10.12 -0.21 -26.16
CA GLU A 318 10.70 -0.82 -24.95
C GLU A 318 11.89 -1.72 -25.28
N SER A 319 11.79 -2.56 -26.32
CA SER A 319 12.91 -3.40 -26.77
C SER A 319 14.11 -2.56 -27.22
N ARG A 320 13.89 -1.43 -27.90
CA ARG A 320 14.96 -0.49 -28.28
C ARG A 320 15.59 0.19 -27.07
N GLU A 321 14.78 0.63 -26.10
CA GLU A 321 15.27 1.21 -24.85
C GLU A 321 16.06 0.20 -24.01
N ARG A 322 15.66 -1.08 -24.00
CA ARG A 322 16.44 -2.16 -23.38
C ARG A 322 17.78 -2.37 -24.06
N MET A 323 17.86 -2.30 -25.38
CA MET A 323 19.16 -2.36 -26.09
C MET A 323 20.06 -1.17 -25.76
N LYS A 324 19.49 0.05 -25.64
CA LYS A 324 20.24 1.21 -25.15
C LYS A 324 20.74 1.01 -23.73
N THR A 325 19.89 0.48 -22.85
CA THR A 325 20.25 0.12 -21.47
C THR A 325 21.39 -0.90 -21.44
N LEU A 326 21.31 -1.96 -22.25
CA LEU A 326 22.35 -2.97 -22.36
C LEU A 326 23.68 -2.36 -22.80
N ARG A 327 23.64 -1.54 -23.87
CA ARG A 327 24.82 -0.84 -24.38
C ARG A 327 25.46 0.04 -23.30
N LEU A 328 24.65 0.84 -22.59
CA LEU A 328 25.13 1.65 -21.47
C LEU A 328 25.82 0.80 -20.40
N LEU A 329 25.15 -0.26 -19.91
CA LEU A 329 25.71 -1.11 -18.87
C LEU A 329 27.08 -1.68 -19.29
N VAL A 330 27.15 -2.20 -20.51
CA VAL A 330 28.37 -2.77 -21.09
C VAL A 330 29.47 -1.72 -21.30
N GLU A 331 29.14 -0.52 -21.78
CA GLU A 331 30.07 0.61 -21.89
C GLU A 331 30.66 1.03 -20.53
N ARG A 332 29.92 0.79 -19.44
CA ARG A 332 30.33 1.08 -18.07
C ARG A 332 30.94 -0.13 -17.34
N GLY A 333 31.40 -1.13 -18.09
CA GLY A 333 32.10 -2.31 -17.56
C GLY A 333 31.17 -3.46 -17.14
N GLY A 334 29.88 -3.37 -17.49
CA GLY A 334 28.92 -4.45 -17.39
C GLY A 334 29.37 -5.68 -18.19
N ARG A 335 29.33 -6.86 -17.58
CA ARG A 335 29.71 -8.14 -18.16
C ARG A 335 28.55 -9.12 -18.06
N TRP A 336 28.46 -9.98 -19.06
CA TRP A 336 27.59 -11.13 -19.10
C TRP A 336 28.41 -12.41 -18.97
N SER A 337 28.40 -12.98 -17.76
CA SER A 337 29.00 -14.25 -17.40
C SER A 337 27.87 -15.20 -16.95
N PRO A 338 27.22 -15.91 -17.89
CA PRO A 338 26.10 -16.77 -17.56
C PRO A 338 26.54 -17.92 -16.65
N GLN A 339 25.74 -18.23 -15.63
CA GLN A 339 26.10 -19.25 -14.64
C GLN A 339 25.83 -20.67 -15.13
N ASP A 340 24.84 -20.85 -16.02
CA ASP A 340 24.48 -22.15 -16.57
C ASP A 340 23.99 -22.08 -18.03
N ALA A 341 23.82 -23.25 -18.64
CA ALA A 341 23.29 -23.36 -20.00
C ALA A 341 21.80 -22.94 -20.12
N ARG A 342 21.05 -22.91 -19.00
CA ARG A 342 19.64 -22.50 -18.99
C ARG A 342 19.52 -21.00 -19.20
N GLU A 343 20.42 -20.20 -18.64
CA GLU A 343 20.47 -18.75 -18.83
C GLU A 343 20.66 -18.40 -20.32
N ILE A 344 21.66 -18.99 -20.98
CA ILE A 344 21.89 -18.81 -22.42
C ILE A 344 20.66 -19.28 -23.22
N GLY A 345 20.06 -20.41 -22.83
CA GLY A 345 18.81 -20.90 -23.43
C GLY A 345 17.64 -19.92 -23.27
N GLY A 346 17.54 -19.26 -22.12
CA GLY A 346 16.56 -18.23 -21.82
C GLY A 346 16.72 -16.99 -22.69
N VAL A 347 17.94 -16.47 -22.83
CA VAL A 347 18.24 -15.33 -23.72
C VAL A 347 17.94 -15.69 -25.18
N ARG A 348 18.35 -16.90 -25.61
CA ARG A 348 18.09 -17.42 -26.96
C ARG A 348 16.60 -17.43 -27.31
N LYS A 349 15.76 -17.98 -26.42
CA LYS A 349 14.31 -18.05 -26.62
C LYS A 349 13.68 -16.67 -26.82
N ARG A 350 14.22 -15.63 -26.19
CA ARG A 350 13.72 -14.26 -26.29
C ARG A 350 14.13 -13.60 -27.60
N LEU A 351 15.42 -13.72 -27.96
CA LEU A 351 15.95 -13.20 -29.23
C LEU A 351 15.22 -13.79 -30.44
N LEU A 352 14.90 -15.09 -30.41
CA LEU A 352 14.14 -15.75 -31.48
C LEU A 352 12.77 -15.12 -31.75
N LYS A 353 12.17 -14.46 -30.75
CA LYS A 353 10.89 -13.75 -30.91
C LYS A 353 11.07 -12.32 -31.43
N MET A 354 12.28 -11.75 -31.37
CA MET A 354 12.58 -10.38 -31.78
C MET A 354 12.94 -10.32 -33.26
N LYS A 355 13.26 -9.13 -33.80
CA LYS A 355 13.88 -9.05 -35.13
C LYS A 355 15.35 -9.51 -35.09
N PRO A 356 15.88 -10.12 -36.16
CA PRO A 356 17.26 -10.63 -36.18
C PRO A 356 18.34 -9.56 -36.01
N GLU A 357 18.03 -8.29 -36.31
CA GLU A 357 18.92 -7.16 -36.08
C GLU A 357 19.27 -6.99 -34.59
N TYR A 358 18.35 -7.33 -33.67
CA TYR A 358 18.62 -7.31 -32.23
C TYR A 358 19.68 -8.34 -31.84
N THR A 359 19.67 -9.52 -32.48
CA THR A 359 20.72 -10.52 -32.26
C THR A 359 22.07 -10.01 -32.76
N ALA A 360 22.11 -9.42 -33.96
CA ALA A 360 23.34 -8.85 -34.51
C ALA A 360 23.86 -7.68 -33.66
N GLU A 361 22.96 -6.84 -33.11
CA GLU A 361 23.32 -5.75 -32.20
C GLU A 361 23.84 -6.27 -30.86
N LEU A 362 23.21 -7.31 -30.29
CA LEU A 362 23.72 -7.97 -29.09
C LEU A 362 25.14 -8.50 -29.30
N VAL A 363 25.38 -9.23 -30.40
CA VAL A 363 26.72 -9.74 -30.75
C VAL A 363 27.70 -8.56 -30.85
N LEU A 364 27.34 -7.50 -31.57
CA LEU A 364 28.19 -6.31 -31.72
C LEU A 364 28.56 -5.68 -30.36
N ILE A 365 27.58 -5.48 -29.47
CA ILE A 365 27.81 -4.89 -28.13
C ILE A 365 28.76 -5.80 -27.33
N MET A 366 28.50 -7.10 -27.33
CA MET A 366 29.29 -8.06 -26.56
C MET A 366 30.73 -8.18 -27.09
N THR A 367 30.93 -8.24 -28.41
CA THR A 367 32.25 -8.27 -29.04
C THR A 367 33.03 -7.00 -28.73
N ARG A 368 32.45 -5.84 -29.04
CA ARG A 368 33.15 -4.55 -29.02
C ARG A 368 33.69 -4.20 -27.63
N HIS A 369 32.97 -4.57 -26.59
CA HIS A 369 33.32 -4.23 -25.21
C HIS A 369 33.88 -5.42 -24.42
N ARG A 370 34.08 -6.58 -25.08
CA ARG A 370 34.50 -7.84 -24.43
C ARG A 370 33.66 -8.14 -23.18
N ALA A 371 32.34 -7.95 -23.32
CA ALA A 371 31.41 -8.02 -22.20
C ALA A 371 31.09 -9.46 -21.80
N CYS A 372 31.37 -10.46 -22.63
CA CYS A 372 31.32 -11.87 -22.27
C CYS A 372 32.48 -12.63 -22.91
N GLU A 373 32.56 -13.94 -22.70
CA GLU A 373 33.49 -14.81 -23.43
C GLU A 373 32.96 -15.09 -24.85
N LYS A 374 33.87 -15.23 -25.82
CA LYS A 374 33.52 -15.60 -27.20
C LYS A 374 32.70 -16.91 -27.25
N SER A 375 33.10 -17.89 -26.43
CA SER A 375 32.42 -19.18 -26.23
C SER A 375 30.93 -19.03 -25.88
N THR A 376 30.57 -17.99 -25.12
CA THR A 376 29.20 -17.70 -24.70
C THR A 376 28.33 -17.28 -25.88
N VAL A 377 28.85 -16.40 -26.73
CA VAL A 377 28.14 -15.94 -27.95
C VAL A 377 28.04 -17.06 -28.97
N GLU A 378 29.09 -17.85 -29.16
CA GLU A 378 29.07 -19.02 -30.03
C GLU A 378 28.03 -20.04 -29.56
N THR A 379 27.97 -20.29 -28.24
CA THR A 379 26.95 -21.17 -27.64
C THR A 379 25.54 -20.62 -27.83
N LEU A 380 25.34 -19.31 -27.69
CA LEU A 380 24.06 -18.64 -27.95
C LEU A 380 23.58 -18.91 -29.39
N LEU A 381 24.47 -18.75 -30.38
CA LEU A 381 24.17 -18.85 -31.81
C LEU A 381 24.16 -20.28 -32.37
N ARG A 382 24.68 -21.27 -31.61
CA ARG A 382 24.93 -22.64 -32.09
C ARG A 382 23.71 -23.36 -32.68
N THR A 383 22.50 -23.08 -32.20
CA THR A 383 21.32 -23.89 -32.53
C THR A 383 20.82 -23.64 -33.96
N PRO A 384 20.22 -24.65 -34.62
CA PRO A 384 19.65 -24.49 -35.97
C PRO A 384 18.63 -23.35 -36.06
N ALA A 385 17.78 -23.19 -35.05
CA ALA A 385 16.80 -22.12 -34.98
C ALA A 385 17.45 -20.73 -34.98
N MET A 386 18.54 -20.52 -34.23
CA MET A 386 19.27 -19.25 -34.23
C MET A 386 19.95 -18.98 -35.57
N LYS A 387 20.59 -20.00 -36.16
CA LYS A 387 21.22 -19.88 -37.48
C LYS A 387 20.19 -19.48 -38.56
N SER A 388 19.02 -20.11 -38.55
CA SER A 388 17.92 -19.74 -39.44
C SER A 388 17.42 -18.31 -39.17
N HIS A 389 17.26 -17.95 -37.89
CA HIS A 389 16.82 -16.61 -37.48
C HIS A 389 17.74 -15.50 -37.99
N VAL A 390 19.07 -15.68 -37.89
CA VAL A 390 20.05 -14.66 -38.30
C VAL A 390 20.62 -14.85 -39.70
N ALA A 391 20.07 -15.77 -40.52
CA ALA A 391 20.66 -16.15 -41.81
C ALA A 391 20.95 -14.96 -42.74
N ARG A 392 20.08 -13.95 -42.76
CA ARG A 392 20.26 -12.72 -43.56
C ARG A 392 21.40 -11.83 -43.08
N LEU A 393 21.83 -11.99 -41.84
CA LEU A 393 22.88 -11.21 -41.17
C LEU A 393 24.12 -12.06 -40.86
N GLU A 394 24.19 -13.29 -41.35
CA GLU A 394 25.27 -14.25 -41.06
C GLU A 394 26.65 -13.66 -41.38
N SER A 395 26.83 -13.10 -42.59
CA SER A 395 28.10 -12.49 -43.00
C SER A 395 28.55 -11.34 -42.09
N ARG A 396 27.61 -10.59 -41.51
CA ARG A 396 27.89 -9.53 -40.55
C ARG A 396 28.27 -10.09 -39.18
N ILE A 397 27.54 -11.09 -38.70
CA ILE A 397 27.80 -11.73 -37.40
C ILE A 397 29.16 -12.45 -37.42
N THR A 398 29.48 -13.19 -38.48
CA THR A 398 30.77 -13.86 -38.64
C THR A 398 31.93 -12.85 -38.58
N LYS A 399 31.84 -11.74 -39.33
CA LYS A 399 32.86 -10.66 -39.26
C LYS A 399 33.05 -10.11 -37.84
N LEU A 400 31.98 -9.99 -37.06
CA LEU A 400 32.06 -9.54 -35.67
C LEU A 400 32.75 -10.58 -34.77
N LEU A 401 32.45 -11.87 -34.97
CA LEU A 401 33.10 -12.95 -34.22
C LEU A 401 34.58 -13.13 -34.60
N ASP A 402 34.93 -12.86 -35.85
CA ASP A 402 36.31 -12.90 -36.33
C ASP A 402 37.13 -11.73 -35.75
N SER A 403 36.52 -10.55 -35.58
CA SER A 403 37.15 -9.40 -34.92
C SER A 403 37.35 -9.56 -33.42
N TRP A 404 36.94 -10.70 -32.86
CA TRP A 404 37.07 -11.05 -31.45
C TRP A 404 38.48 -11.61 -31.17
N GLU A 405 39.50 -10.77 -31.37
CA GLU A 405 40.90 -11.02 -30.97
C GLU A 405 41.15 -10.52 -29.55
#